data_AF-A0A3E0WIW1-F1
#
_entry.id   AF-A0A3E0WIW1-F1
#
_cell.length_a   1.000
_cell.length_b   1.000
_cell.length_c   1.000
_cell.angle_alpha   90.00
_cell.angle_beta   90.00
_cell.angle_gamma   90.00
#
_symmetry.space_group_name_H-M   'P 1'
#
loop_
_entity.id
_entity.type
_entity.pdbx_description
1 polymer ?
#
loop_
_entity_poly.entity_id
_entity_poly.type
_entity_poly.pdbx_seq_one_letter_code
_entity_poly.pdbx_strand_id
1 'polypeptide(L)' 'MGVFSCLAASRICSKITDAHFPGHHAVEIALEEFLSHWLPTFERDGIKVGVFPNKEWVFWVMEPTDLAQCLRDELALYE' A
#
# COMPACT_ATOMS: atom_id res chain seq x y z
N MET A 1 -10.62 -11.13 -5.26
CA MET A 1 -10.74 -9.65 -5.32
C MET A 1 -10.06 -9.11 -4.09
N GLY A 2 -8.74 -8.87 -4.15
CA GLY A 2 -7.95 -8.43 -3.01
C GLY A 2 -7.33 -7.08 -3.35
N VAL A 3 -7.86 -6.02 -2.75
CA VAL A 3 -7.22 -4.70 -2.78
C VAL A 3 -6.77 -4.47 -1.34
N PHE A 4 -5.51 -4.77 -1.04
CA PHE A 4 -4.93 -4.47 0.27
C PHE A 4 -4.73 -2.95 0.34
N SER A 5 -5.59 -2.26 1.08
CA SER A 5 -5.49 -0.82 1.27
C SER A 5 -4.50 -0.48 2.37
N CYS A 6 -3.43 0.19 1.95
CA CYS A 6 -2.63 1.17 2.68
C CYS A 6 -1.55 0.69 3.66
N LEU A 7 -0.30 0.90 3.21
CA LEU A 7 0.84 1.29 4.05
C LEU A 7 0.59 2.65 4.71
N ALA A 8 1.23 2.85 5.86
CA ALA A 8 1.22 4.02 6.74
C ALA A 8 0.09 4.08 7.77
N ALA A 9 0.45 3.71 9.00
CA ALA A 9 -0.33 3.82 10.22
C ALA A 9 -0.68 5.28 10.58
N SER A 10 -1.79 5.73 10.03
CA SER A 10 -2.41 6.98 10.44
C SER A 10 -3.88 6.77 10.71
N ARG A 11 -4.45 7.54 11.64
CA ARG A 11 -5.90 7.62 11.95
C ARG A 11 -6.79 7.78 10.70
N ILE A 12 -6.19 8.15 9.58
CA ILE A 12 -6.78 8.28 8.26
C ILE A 12 -7.09 6.90 7.65
N CYS A 13 -6.17 5.94 7.74
CA CYS A 13 -6.33 4.61 7.15
C CYS A 13 -7.51 3.86 7.77
N SER A 14 -7.59 3.79 9.11
CA SER A 14 -8.71 3.15 9.80
C SER A 14 -10.07 3.75 9.44
N LYS A 15 -10.16 5.09 9.31
CA LYS A 15 -11.41 5.77 8.93
C LYS A 15 -11.84 5.48 7.49
N ILE A 16 -10.88 5.35 6.58
CA ILE A 16 -11.15 5.02 5.18
C ILE A 16 -11.60 3.56 5.07
N THR A 17 -10.95 2.65 5.77
CA THR A 17 -11.31 1.23 5.79
C THR A 17 -12.71 1.03 6.38
N ASP A 18 -13.01 1.61 7.54
CA ASP A 18 -14.33 1.48 8.18
C ASP A 18 -15.48 2.06 7.33
N ALA A 19 -15.23 3.17 6.64
CA ALA A 19 -16.27 3.86 5.89
C ALA A 19 -16.54 3.24 4.50
N HIS A 20 -15.58 2.54 3.90
CA HIS A 20 -15.69 2.09 2.50
C HIS A 20 -15.41 0.62 2.26
N PHE A 21 -14.76 -0.08 3.20
CA PHE A 21 -14.44 -1.50 3.10
C PHE A 21 -14.91 -2.24 4.36
N PRO A 22 -16.23 -2.40 4.55
CA PRO A 22 -16.77 -3.07 5.73
C PRO A 22 -16.20 -4.48 5.87
N GLY A 23 -15.64 -4.78 7.05
CA GLY A 23 -15.01 -6.07 7.37
C GLY A 23 -13.51 -6.17 7.08
N HIS A 24 -12.86 -5.09 6.63
CA HIS A 24 -11.40 -5.01 6.51
C HIS A 24 -10.81 -4.23 7.68
N HIS A 25 -9.59 -4.57 8.08
CA HIS A 25 -8.87 -3.86 9.15
C HIS A 25 -7.58 -3.28 8.59
N ALA A 26 -7.33 -2.00 8.88
CA ALA A 26 -6.05 -1.37 8.62
C ALA A 26 -4.98 -1.99 9.52
N VAL A 27 -3.86 -2.41 8.94
CA VAL A 27 -2.72 -2.98 9.66
C VAL A 27 -1.48 -2.16 9.33
N GLU A 28 -0.68 -1.86 10.35
CA GLU A 28 0.63 -1.25 10.17
C GLU A 28 1.65 -2.33 9.81
N ILE A 29 2.43 -2.07 8.75
CA ILE A 29 3.49 -2.96 8.29
C ILE A 29 4.73 -2.11 8.06
N ALA A 30 5.88 -2.60 8.50
CA ALA A 30 7.15 -1.93 8.26
C ALA A 30 7.47 -1.91 6.76
N LEU A 31 8.10 -0.83 6.28
CA LEU A 31 8.40 -0.68 4.85
C LEU A 31 9.31 -1.80 4.32
N GLU A 32 10.31 -2.21 5.09
CA GLU A 32 11.21 -3.31 4.72
C GLU A 32 10.47 -4.65 4.61
N GLU A 33 9.54 -4.93 5.53
CA GLU A 33 8.70 -6.12 5.51
C GLU A 33 7.74 -6.09 4.32
N PHE A 34 7.18 -4.93 4.00
CA PHE A 34 6.35 -4.73 2.83
C PHE A 34 7.12 -5.04 1.53
N LEU A 35 8.33 -4.49 1.38
CA LEU A 35 9.17 -4.69 0.20
C LEU A 35 9.67 -6.13 0.07
N SER A 36 10.02 -6.78 1.18
CA SER A 36 10.66 -8.11 1.17
C SER A 36 9.68 -9.29 1.18
N HIS A 37 8.49 -9.13 1.76
CA HIS A 37 7.53 -10.22 1.94
C HIS A 37 6.21 -10.00 1.19
N TRP A 38 5.65 -8.79 1.27
CA TRP A 38 4.33 -8.50 0.70
C TRP A 38 4.35 -8.27 -0.80
N LEU A 39 5.26 -7.42 -1.31
CA LEU A 39 5.36 -7.16 -2.75
C LEU A 39 5.62 -8.42 -3.60
N PRO A 40 6.56 -9.32 -3.24
CA PRO A 40 6.77 -10.56 -4.01
C PRO A 40 5.55 -11.48 -3.96
N THR A 41 4.81 -11.47 -2.85
CA THR A 41 3.57 -12.25 -2.70
C THR A 41 2.48 -11.70 -3.62
N PHE A 42 2.34 -10.37 -3.70
CA PHE A 42 1.38 -9.74 -4.60
C PHE A 42 1.72 -9.99 -6.07
N GLU A 43 2.99 -9.92 -6.44
CA GLU A 43 3.44 -10.21 -7.80
C GLU A 43 3.12 -11.67 -8.18
N ARG A 44 3.42 -12.63 -7.29
CA ARG A 44 3.10 -14.06 -7.50
C ARG A 44 1.60 -14.29 -7.67
N ASP A 45 0.79 -13.61 -6.88
CA ASP A 45 -0.66 -13.82 -6.85
C ASP A 45 -1.40 -12.93 -7.87
N GLY A 46 -0.69 -12.11 -8.66
CA GLY A 46 -1.25 -11.20 -9.66
C GLY A 46 -2.10 -10.07 -9.06
N ILE A 47 -1.78 -9.67 -7.84
CA ILE A 47 -2.50 -8.66 -7.05
C ILE A 47 -1.89 -7.29 -7.32
N LYS A 48 -2.75 -6.32 -7.66
CA LYS A 48 -2.34 -4.92 -7.84
C LYS A 48 -2.41 -4.15 -6.52
N VAL A 49 -1.54 -3.17 -6.37
CA VAL A 49 -1.48 -2.34 -5.16
C VAL A 49 -2.16 -1.00 -5.40
N GLY A 50 -3.03 -0.62 -4.46
CA GLY A 50 -3.67 0.70 -4.42
C GLY A 50 -3.01 1.59 -3.38
N VAL A 51 -2.40 2.69 -3.82
CA VAL A 51 -1.74 3.68 -2.95
C VAL A 51 -2.63 4.92 -2.83
N PHE A 52 -2.87 5.36 -1.58
CA PHE A 52 -3.66 6.56 -1.29
C PHE A 52 -2.72 7.66 -0.77
N PRO A 53 -2.20 8.54 -1.64
CA PRO A 53 -1.27 9.60 -1.23
C PRO A 53 -1.92 10.69 -0.39
N ASN A 54 -3.25 10.89 -0.49
CA ASN A 54 -3.95 11.96 0.21
C ASN A 54 -5.38 11.55 0.62
N LYS A 55 -6.07 12.45 1.33
CA LYS A 55 -7.46 12.28 1.78
C LYS A 55 -8.50 12.54 0.68
N GLU A 56 -8.06 12.90 -0.52
CA GLU A 56 -8.93 13.34 -1.61
C GLU A 56 -9.48 12.18 -2.44
N TRP A 57 -9.42 10.95 -1.90
CA TRP A 57 -9.96 9.74 -2.56
C TRP A 57 -9.31 9.39 -3.90
N VAL A 58 -8.22 10.07 -4.27
CA VAL A 58 -7.40 9.70 -5.41
C VAL A 58 -6.49 8.57 -4.97
N PHE A 59 -6.67 7.41 -5.57
CA PHE A 59 -5.75 6.28 -5.38
C PHE A 59 -5.06 5.94 -6.69
N TRP A 60 -3.81 5.52 -6.56
CA TRP A 60 -3.01 5.07 -7.68
C TRP A 60 -2.97 3.56 -7.64
N VAL A 61 -3.48 2.93 -8.69
CA VAL A 61 -3.34 1.49 -8.90
C VAL A 61 -2.09 1.26 -9.72
N MET A 62 -1.15 0.50 -9.18
CA MET A 62 0.12 0.20 -9.83
C MET A 62 0.53 -1.25 -9.58
N GLU A 63 1.43 -1.74 -10.41
CA GLU A 63 2.01 -3.06 -10.22
C GLU A 63 2.94 -3.06 -8.99
N PRO A 64 3.04 -4.19 -8.27
CA PRO A 64 3.94 -4.33 -7.12
C PRO A 64 5.38 -3.90 -7.44
N THR A 65 5.86 -4.24 -8.64
CA THR A 65 7.22 -3.94 -9.12
C THR A 65 7.43 -2.45 -9.36
N ASP A 66 6.44 -1.77 -9.94
CA ASP A 66 6.48 -0.32 -10.16
C ASP A 66 6.50 0.43 -8.82
N LEU A 67 5.66 -0.01 -7.87
CA LEU A 67 5.64 0.55 -6.52
C LEU A 67 6.98 0.34 -5.79
N ALA A 68 7.59 -0.85 -5.92
CA ALA A 68 8.90 -1.12 -5.35
C ALA A 68 9.94 -0.13 -5.86
N GLN A 69 9.93 0.13 -7.16
CA GLN A 69 10.88 1.04 -7.79
C GLN A 69 10.65 2.48 -7.31
N CYS A 70 9.41 2.97 -7.33
CA CYS A 70 9.09 4.30 -6.80
C CYS A 70 9.54 4.49 -5.35
N LEU A 71 9.33 3.48 -4.49
CA LEU A 71 9.77 3.54 -3.11
C LEU A 71 11.30 3.57 -2.98
N ARG A 72 12.02 2.77 -3.77
CA ARG A 72 13.49 2.78 -3.77
C ARG A 72 14.06 4.10 -4.28
N ASP A 73 13.47 4.64 -5.35
CA ASP A 73 13.86 5.93 -5.91
C ASP A 73 13.65 7.06 -4.89
N GLU A 74 12.51 7.05 -4.19
CA GLU A 74 12.22 8.02 -3.13
C GLU A 74 13.19 7.87 -1.94
N LEU A 75 13.48 6.64 -1.48
CA LEU A 75 14.46 6.41 -0.41
C LEU A 75 15.85 6.92 -0.78
N ALA A 76 16.28 6.74 -2.03
CA ALA A 76 17.58 7.20 -2.51
C ALA A 76 17.71 8.73 -2.53
N LEU A 77 16.59 9.48 -2.57
CA LEU A 77 16.61 10.95 -2.45
C LEU A 77 16.88 11.44 -1.03
N TYR A 78 16.75 10.57 -0.02
CA TYR A 78 17.00 10.88 1.38
C TYR A 78 18.38 10.40 1.89
N GLU A 79 19.21 9.82 1.02
CA GLU A 79 20.63 9.48 1.29
C GLU A 79 21.61 10.60 0.93
#